data_AF-A0A9P0PAH4-F1
#
_entry.id   AF-A0A9P0PAH4-F1
#
_cell.length_a   1.000
_cell.length_b   1.000
_cell.length_c   1.000
_cell.angle_alpha   90.00
_cell.angle_beta   90.00
_cell.angle_gamma   90.00
#
_symmetry.space_group_name_H-M   'P 1'
#
loop_
_entity.id
_entity.type
_entity.pdbx_description
1 polymer ?
#
loop_
_entity_poly.entity_id
_entity_poly.type
_entity_poly.pdbx_seq_one_letter_code
_entity_poly.pdbx_strand_id
1 'polypeptide(L)'
;MSVNDIKEDLVSQGIADAEVQQMTSRTTKKPLPLFLVKTKMPEKLTEIQRLAMLTVSFERKKKSSEPSQCYRCQRYGHTQRNCRLAERCVKC
;
A
#
# COMPACT_ATOMS: atom_id res chain seq x y z
N MET A 1 -6.61 -15.24 -11.73
CA MET A 1 -7.01 -14.97 -10.34
C MET A 1 -7.65 -13.60 -10.30
N SER A 2 -8.96 -13.57 -10.15
CA SER A 2 -9.76 -12.36 -10.03
C SER A 2 -9.69 -11.84 -8.59
N VAL A 3 -10.09 -10.58 -8.38
CA VAL A 3 -10.22 -10.00 -7.04
C VAL A 3 -11.28 -10.75 -6.22
N ASN A 4 -12.30 -11.31 -6.88
CA ASN A 4 -13.38 -12.03 -6.21
C ASN A 4 -12.89 -13.36 -5.65
N ASP A 5 -12.09 -14.11 -6.42
CA ASP A 5 -11.52 -15.40 -5.99
C ASP A 5 -10.75 -15.24 -4.66
N ILE A 6 -9.97 -14.15 -4.55
CA ILE A 6 -9.19 -13.85 -3.34
C ILE A 6 -10.11 -13.47 -2.18
N LYS A 7 -11.17 -12.69 -2.44
CA LYS A 7 -12.13 -12.29 -1.39
C LYS A 7 -12.87 -13.49 -0.82
N GLU A 8 -13.36 -14.39 -1.68
CA GLU A 8 -14.08 -15.59 -1.27
C GLU A 8 -13.19 -16.54 -0.45
N ASP A 9 -11.94 -16.70 -0.85
CA ASP A 9 -10.96 -17.51 -0.13
C ASP A 9 -10.62 -16.89 1.24
N LEU A 10 -10.40 -15.58 1.32
CA LEU A 10 -10.15 -14.86 2.58
C LEU A 10 -11.35 -14.94 3.54
N VAL A 11 -12.59 -14.84 3.02
CA VAL A 11 -13.81 -15.03 3.81
C VAL A 11 -13.87 -16.45 4.36
N SER A 12 -13.56 -17.46 3.54
CA SER A 12 -13.52 -18.87 3.96
C SER A 12 -12.47 -19.16 5.03
N GLN A 13 -11.37 -18.39 5.03
CA GLN A 13 -10.33 -18.44 6.06
C GLN A 13 -10.62 -17.56 7.29
N GLY A 14 -11.83 -16.97 7.39
CA GLY A 14 -12.29 -16.25 8.58
C GLY A 14 -11.90 -14.76 8.63
N ILE A 15 -11.56 -14.17 7.48
CA ILE A 15 -11.25 -12.74 7.33
C ILE A 15 -12.31 -12.08 6.44
N ALA A 16 -13.51 -11.86 7.00
CA ALA A 16 -14.66 -11.34 6.25
C ALA A 16 -14.58 -9.84 5.94
N ASP A 17 -13.78 -9.07 6.69
CA ASP A 17 -13.64 -7.62 6.54
C ASP A 17 -12.57 -7.19 5.51
N ALA A 18 -12.00 -8.15 4.77
CA ALA A 18 -10.91 -7.88 3.84
C ALA A 18 -11.37 -7.13 2.56
N GLU A 19 -10.90 -5.90 2.39
CA GLU A 19 -11.00 -5.19 1.10
C GLU A 19 -9.77 -5.50 0.25
N VAL A 20 -10.00 -6.12 -0.91
CA VAL A 20 -8.94 -6.51 -1.86
C VAL A 20 -8.97 -5.62 -3.09
N GLN A 21 -7.82 -5.09 -3.49
CA GLN A 21 -7.64 -4.29 -4.70
C GLN A 21 -6.40 -4.74 -5.46
N GLN A 22 -6.53 -4.97 -6.78
CA GLN A 22 -5.37 -5.26 -7.61
C GLN A 22 -4.52 -4.00 -7.84
N MET A 23 -3.22 -4.13 -7.65
CA MET A 23 -2.28 -3.03 -7.87
C MET A 23 -1.94 -2.91 -9.36
N THR A 24 -1.62 -1.68 -9.79
CA THR A 24 -1.15 -1.40 -11.16
C THR A 24 0.26 -0.85 -11.15
N SER A 25 1.03 -1.15 -12.20
CA SER A 25 2.34 -0.55 -12.42
C SER A 25 2.24 0.98 -12.51
N ARG A 26 3.12 1.69 -11.81
CA ARG A 26 3.17 3.16 -11.87
C ARG A 26 3.49 3.67 -13.27
N THR A 27 4.41 2.98 -13.96
CA THR A 27 4.93 3.36 -15.27
C THR A 27 3.98 2.93 -16.40
N THR A 28 3.61 1.65 -16.44
CA THR A 28 2.84 1.10 -17.58
C THR A 28 1.33 1.13 -17.37
N LYS A 29 0.86 1.44 -16.15
CA LYS A 29 -0.56 1.37 -15.73
C LYS A 29 -1.22 0.00 -15.88
N LYS A 30 -0.45 -1.03 -16.26
CA LYS A 30 -0.93 -2.40 -16.38
C LYS A 30 -1.14 -3.04 -15.00
N PRO A 31 -2.12 -3.94 -14.85
CA PRO A 31 -2.33 -4.69 -13.62
C PRO A 31 -1.10 -5.55 -13.29
N LEU A 32 -0.72 -5.55 -12.02
CA LEU A 32 0.36 -6.38 -11.47
C LEU A 32 -0.24 -7.63 -10.82
N PRO A 33 0.53 -8.72 -10.71
CA PRO A 33 0.17 -9.87 -9.87
C PRO A 33 0.39 -9.55 -8.38
N LEU A 34 0.04 -8.33 -7.96
CA LEU A 34 0.14 -7.84 -6.59
C LEU A 34 -1.22 -7.31 -6.17
N PHE A 35 -1.65 -7.70 -4.97
CA PHE A 35 -2.94 -7.34 -4.42
C PHE A 35 -2.75 -6.62 -3.09
N LEU A 36 -3.44 -5.50 -2.93
CA LEU A 36 -3.52 -4.78 -1.68
C LEU A 36 -4.73 -5.31 -0.90
N VAL A 37 -4.48 -5.80 0.31
CA VAL A 37 -5.52 -6.23 1.24
C VAL A 37 -5.58 -5.22 2.40
N LYS A 38 -6.77 -4.68 2.67
CA LYS A 38 -7.04 -3.89 3.88
C LYS A 38 -7.94 -4.70 4.80
N THR A 39 -7.52 -4.89 6.03
CA THR A 39 -8.28 -5.61 7.07
C THR A 39 -7.99 -5.00 8.43
N LYS A 40 -8.90 -5.20 9.37
CA LYS A 40 -8.73 -4.89 10.80
C LYS A 40 -7.89 -5.95 11.52
N MET A 41 -7.74 -7.15 10.96
CA MET A 41 -7.03 -8.29 11.56
C MET A 41 -5.79 -8.68 10.73
N PRO A 42 -4.73 -7.84 10.71
CA PRO A 42 -3.53 -8.11 9.92
C PRO A 42 -2.73 -9.33 10.41
N GLU A 43 -2.85 -9.71 11.68
CA GLU A 43 -2.18 -10.89 12.25
C GLU A 43 -2.63 -12.20 11.59
N LYS A 44 -3.91 -12.34 11.29
CA LYS A 44 -4.45 -13.55 10.64
C LYS A 44 -3.93 -13.72 9.22
N LEU A 45 -3.65 -12.62 8.51
CA LEU A 45 -3.09 -12.69 7.16
C LEU A 45 -1.71 -13.35 7.14
N THR A 46 -0.89 -13.15 8.17
CA THR A 46 0.45 -13.76 8.22
C THR A 46 0.43 -15.28 8.47
N GLU A 47 -0.69 -15.82 8.94
CA GLU A 47 -0.89 -17.27 9.14
C GLU A 47 -1.27 -17.98 7.83
N ILE A 48 -1.81 -17.23 6.85
CA ILE A 48 -2.23 -17.76 5.56
C ILE A 48 -1.01 -18.02 4.67
N GLN A 49 -0.79 -19.28 4.31
CA GLN A 49 0.29 -19.68 3.39
C GLN A 49 -0.19 -19.87 1.95
N ARG A 50 -1.49 -20.14 1.77
CA ARG A 50 -2.10 -20.39 0.47
C ARG A 50 -3.40 -19.61 0.30
N LEU A 51 -3.58 -19.03 -0.89
CA LEU A 51 -4.81 -18.40 -1.34
C LEU A 51 -5.09 -18.87 -2.76
N ALA A 52 -6.33 -19.26 -3.06
CA ALA A 52 -6.77 -19.63 -4.41
C ALA A 52 -5.78 -20.62 -5.11
N MET A 53 -5.37 -21.65 -4.37
CA MET A 53 -4.39 -22.69 -4.75
C MET A 53 -2.93 -22.25 -4.94
N LEU A 54 -2.62 -20.96 -4.84
CA LEU A 54 -1.26 -20.42 -4.94
C LEU A 54 -0.63 -20.24 -3.56
N THR A 55 0.69 -20.45 -3.48
CA THR A 55 1.47 -20.03 -2.31
C THR A 55 1.67 -18.53 -2.36
N VAL A 56 1.32 -17.83 -1.29
CA VAL A 56 1.39 -16.37 -1.21
C VAL A 56 2.28 -15.93 -0.06
N SER A 57 2.91 -14.77 -0.21
CA SER A 57 3.61 -14.07 0.86
C SER A 57 2.94 -12.73 1.12
N PHE A 58 2.69 -12.44 2.40
CA PHE A 58 2.15 -11.16 2.81
C PHE A 58 3.27 -10.23 3.23
N GLU A 59 3.36 -9.08 2.57
CA GLU A 59 4.28 -8.00 2.94
C GLU A 59 3.50 -6.79 3.43
N ARG A 60 3.99 -6.15 4.48
CA ARG A 60 3.48 -4.85 4.87
C ARG A 60 3.78 -3.84 3.78
N LYS A 61 2.81 -2.98 3.47
CA LYS A 61 3.01 -1.87 2.54
C LYS A 61 4.20 -1.03 3.00
N LYS A 62 5.26 -0.97 2.18
CA LYS A 62 6.44 -0.16 2.45
C LYS A 62 6.03 1.30 2.62
N LYS A 63 6.53 1.95 3.68
CA LYS A 63 6.40 3.39 3.86
C LYS A 63 7.07 4.08 2.66
N SER A 64 6.50 5.20 2.21
CA SER A 64 7.19 6.02 1.21
C SER A 64 8.52 6.47 1.79
N SER A 65 9.61 6.25 1.06
CA SER A 65 10.92 6.81 1.38
C SER A 65 11.05 8.26 0.91
N GLU A 66 10.04 8.80 0.22
CA GLU A 66 10.08 10.19 -0.21
C GLU A 66 10.12 11.11 1.01
N PRO A 67 10.99 12.13 1.00
CA PRO A 67 11.05 13.09 2.09
C PRO A 67 9.67 13.72 2.28
N SER A 68 9.29 13.86 3.55
CA SER A 68 8.08 14.58 3.92
C SER A 68 8.11 16.01 3.39
N GLN A 69 6.97 16.69 3.50
CA GLN A 69 6.87 18.11 3.20
C GLN A 69 8.00 18.90 3.88
N CYS A 70 8.70 19.73 3.10
CA CYS A 70 9.79 20.55 3.62
C CYS A 70 9.24 21.68 4.50
N TYR A 71 9.63 21.74 5.79
CA TYR A 71 9.11 22.74 6.73
C TYR A 71 9.47 24.20 6.41
N ARG A 72 10.39 24.46 5.47
CA ARG A 72 10.75 25.82 5.04
C ARG A 72 9.86 26.30 3.89
N CYS A 73 9.82 25.56 2.79
CA CYS A 73 9.14 25.99 1.56
C CYS A 73 7.80 25.27 1.29
N GLN A 74 7.45 24.29 2.13
CA GLN A 74 6.24 23.47 2.05
C GLN A 74 6.09 22.63 0.77
N ARG A 75 7.16 22.47 -0.02
CA ARG A 75 7.18 21.56 -1.18
C ARG A 75 7.68 20.17 -0.78
N TYR A 76 7.27 19.15 -1.53
CA TYR A 76 7.74 17.77 -1.38
C TYR A 76 9.05 17.52 -2.14
N GLY A 77 9.70 16.38 -1.88
CA GLY A 77 10.86 15.91 -2.64
C GLY A 77 12.23 16.38 -2.12
N HIS A 78 12.29 17.11 -1.01
CA HIS A 78 13.56 17.48 -0.35
C HIS A 78 13.36 17.78 1.15
N THR A 79 14.47 17.85 1.90
CA THR A 79 14.47 18.18 3.34
C THR A 79 14.82 19.64 3.60
N GLN A 80 14.46 20.16 4.78
CA GLN A 80 14.74 21.54 5.18
C GLN A 80 16.22 21.89 5.16
N ARG A 81 17.11 20.95 5.54
CA ARG A 81 18.57 21.15 5.56
C ARG A 81 19.15 21.59 4.21
N ASN A 82 18.58 21.11 3.11
CA ASN A 82 19.07 21.40 1.76
C ASN A 82 18.15 22.34 0.96
N CYS A 83 17.22 23.02 1.64
CA CYS A 83 16.24 23.89 0.97
C CYS A 83 16.81 25.28 0.68
N ARG A 84 16.76 25.71 -0.59
CA ARG A 84 17.17 27.06 -1.05
C ARG A 84 15.99 27.91 -1.56
N LEU A 85 14.77 27.41 -1.38
CA LEU A 85 13.55 28.09 -1.82
C LEU A 85 13.10 29.11 -0.77
N ALA A 86 12.33 30.10 -1.20
CA ALA A 86 11.66 31.04 -0.31
C ALA A 86 10.74 30.31 0.68
N GLU A 87 10.62 30.88 1.88
CA GLU A 87 9.71 30.34 2.89
C GLU A 87 8.25 30.50 2.45
N ARG A 88 7.44 29.52 2.82
CA ARG A 88 6.01 29.51 2.53
C ARG A 88 5.27 29.00 3.76
N CYS A 89 4.10 29.55 4.01
CA CYS A 89 3.20 29.06 5.04
C CYS A 89 2.48 27.79 4.51
N VAL A 90 2.03 26.92 5.41
CA VAL A 90 1.28 25.71 5.01
C VAL A 90 -0.18 26.03 4.77
N LYS A 91 -0.71 26.98 5.54
CA LYS A 91 -2.12 27.37 5.54
C LYS A 91 -2.40 28.58 4.64
N CYS A 92 -1.34 29.25 4.21
CA CYS A 92 -1.29 30.50 3.48
C CYS A 92 -0.04 30.47 2.57
#